data_AF-A0AAE6RFU9-F1
#
_entry.id   AF-A0AAE6RFU9-F1
#
_cell.length_a   1.000
_cell.length_b   1.000
_cell.length_c   1.000
_cell.angle_alpha   90.00
_cell.angle_beta   90.00
_cell.angle_gamma   90.00
#
_symmetry.space_group_name_H-M   'P 1'
#
loop_
_entity.id
_entity.type
_entity.pdbx_description
1 polymer ?
#
loop_
_entity_poly.entity_id
_entity_poly.type
_entity_poly.pdbx_seq_one_letter_code
_entity_poly.pdbx_strand_id
1 'polypeptide(L)'
;MNYSCLTFSQRADGNAPTFCLFEAPVKDVISWSTIPTLTPENQSGIQRPLKDSKVRAIKKFLESDERNTIPTAIVVTISSNACHIDNGNIFIDITAKEDILVIDGQHRLHGLNAFDENSRVPIVAILDATSEERAFQFIIINNKVTKVAPDHIRALTLKLTKEEDKVDLEHRLKTSRLSLSPQLSYVGLANDLDESPFKGIIALPSMPEDDRKVVPAAIETSIAYIQSKNIQELASEDAAYDFFIAIWEVIKNTWPDCFPNEKKLVSKVGIVCLTRYITDAINLLSGYPGNDINIADPESVTTTVQNILKTQTPEFWHAEWSLQVADNRTVRDAIQDALTTIHQNIRFRHPWFNDIPFIKNIE
;
A
#
# COMPACT_ATOMS: atom_id res chain seq x y z
N MET A 1 9.51 -15.37 -30.93
CA MET A 1 10.71 -15.27 -30.05
C MET A 1 11.11 -16.67 -29.59
N ASN A 2 12.36 -16.92 -29.17
CA ASN A 2 12.79 -18.24 -28.71
C ASN A 2 13.53 -18.18 -27.36
N TYR A 3 13.36 -19.22 -26.54
CA TYR A 3 13.96 -19.33 -25.21
C TYR A 3 14.30 -20.78 -24.91
N SER A 4 15.44 -21.03 -24.26
CA SER A 4 15.72 -22.38 -23.75
C SER A 4 14.74 -22.73 -22.63
N CYS A 5 14.19 -23.94 -22.67
CA CYS A 5 13.12 -24.34 -21.77
C CYS A 5 13.22 -25.78 -21.27
N LEU A 6 12.56 -26.04 -20.14
CA LEU A 6 12.38 -27.35 -19.54
C LEU A 6 10.89 -27.68 -19.42
N THR A 7 10.45 -28.77 -20.06
CA THR A 7 9.07 -29.25 -19.95
C THR A 7 8.97 -30.36 -18.92
N PHE A 8 7.92 -30.32 -18.09
CA PHE A 8 7.67 -31.36 -17.09
C PHE A 8 6.18 -31.45 -16.75
N SER A 9 5.79 -32.56 -16.13
CA SER A 9 4.48 -32.72 -15.49
C SER A 9 4.68 -33.10 -14.03
N GLN A 10 3.81 -32.58 -13.16
CA GLN A 10 3.83 -32.93 -11.73
C GLN A 10 3.17 -34.29 -11.45
N ARG A 11 2.40 -34.83 -12.40
CA ARG A 11 1.77 -36.15 -12.27
C ARG A 11 2.06 -37.03 -13.48
N ALA A 12 2.16 -38.32 -13.22
CA ALA A 12 2.44 -39.33 -14.25
C ALA A 12 1.21 -39.75 -15.07
N ASP A 13 0.00 -39.42 -14.62
CA ASP A 13 -1.28 -39.96 -15.12
C ASP A 13 -1.90 -39.20 -16.30
N GLY A 14 -1.17 -38.26 -16.92
CA GLY A 14 -1.59 -37.56 -18.16
C GLY A 14 -2.78 -36.61 -18.02
N ASN A 15 -3.48 -36.62 -16.88
CA ASN A 15 -4.64 -35.77 -16.59
C ASN A 15 -4.26 -34.42 -15.97
N ALA A 16 -2.97 -34.19 -15.68
CA ALA A 16 -2.46 -32.95 -15.13
C ALA A 16 -1.89 -32.04 -16.24
N PRO A 17 -1.92 -30.72 -16.05
CA PRO A 17 -1.31 -29.78 -16.99
C PRO A 17 0.19 -30.06 -17.19
N THR A 18 0.65 -29.85 -18.42
CA THR A 18 2.09 -29.83 -18.72
C THR A 18 2.62 -28.42 -18.49
N PHE A 19 3.77 -28.34 -17.83
CA PHE A 19 4.42 -27.08 -17.52
C PHE A 19 5.70 -26.92 -18.34
N CYS A 20 6.05 -25.67 -18.63
CA CYS A 20 7.28 -25.28 -19.31
C CYS A 20 7.97 -24.16 -18.51
N LEU A 21 9.22 -24.39 -18.08
CA LEU A 21 10.05 -23.40 -17.40
C LEU A 21 11.03 -22.80 -18.40
N PHE A 22 11.13 -21.48 -18.40
CA PHE A 22 12.16 -20.73 -19.13
C PHE A 22 12.36 -19.38 -18.46
N GLU A 23 13.32 -18.61 -18.92
CA GLU A 23 13.45 -17.19 -18.53
C GLU A 23 13.37 -16.31 -19.78
N ALA A 24 12.86 -15.09 -19.59
CA ALA A 24 12.72 -14.12 -20.67
C ALA A 24 12.89 -12.69 -20.15
N PRO A 25 13.38 -11.75 -20.98
CA PRO A 25 13.33 -10.32 -20.68
C PRO A 25 11.89 -9.84 -20.47
N VAL A 26 11.66 -8.99 -19.47
CA VAL A 26 10.31 -8.49 -19.15
C VAL A 26 9.65 -7.76 -20.32
N LYS A 27 10.41 -7.01 -21.12
CA LYS A 27 9.89 -6.35 -22.33
C LYS A 27 9.32 -7.35 -23.35
N ASP A 28 9.97 -8.50 -23.48
CA ASP A 28 9.54 -9.53 -24.40
C ASP A 28 8.23 -10.13 -23.88
N VAL A 29 8.16 -10.51 -22.60
CA VAL A 29 6.95 -11.05 -21.97
C VAL A 29 5.75 -10.12 -22.18
N ILE A 30 5.93 -8.81 -21.95
CA ILE A 30 4.86 -7.82 -22.17
C ILE A 30 4.46 -7.75 -23.65
N SER A 31 5.41 -7.93 -24.57
CA SER A 31 5.13 -7.89 -26.01
C SER A 31 4.27 -9.06 -26.48
N TRP A 32 4.52 -10.29 -25.98
CA TRP A 32 3.86 -11.51 -26.46
C TRP A 32 2.76 -12.05 -25.54
N SER A 33 2.46 -11.42 -24.39
CA SER A 33 1.38 -11.86 -23.49
C SER A 33 0.30 -10.80 -23.26
N THR A 34 -0.94 -11.24 -23.15
CA THR A 34 -2.09 -10.44 -22.71
C THR A 34 -2.27 -10.56 -21.20
N ILE A 35 -2.61 -9.44 -20.56
CA ILE A 35 -3.03 -9.37 -19.16
C ILE A 35 -4.55 -9.17 -19.16
N PRO A 36 -5.37 -10.21 -18.92
CA PRO A 36 -6.82 -10.12 -19.03
C PRO A 36 -7.40 -9.31 -17.86
N THR A 37 -7.37 -7.99 -18.00
CA THR A 37 -7.87 -7.03 -16.99
C THR A 37 -9.39 -6.98 -17.04
N LEU A 38 -10.05 -7.07 -15.88
CA LEU A 38 -11.48 -6.83 -15.78
C LEU A 38 -11.75 -5.33 -15.98
N THR A 39 -12.41 -4.97 -17.08
CA THR A 39 -12.88 -3.60 -17.34
C THR A 39 -14.40 -3.61 -17.60
N PRO A 40 -15.11 -2.47 -17.51
CA PRO A 40 -16.53 -2.39 -17.85
C PRO A 40 -16.84 -2.92 -19.26
N GLU A 41 -15.89 -2.80 -20.19
CA GLU A 41 -15.96 -3.26 -21.58
C GLU A 41 -15.54 -4.73 -21.76
N ASN A 42 -14.77 -5.30 -20.82
CA ASN A 42 -14.27 -6.66 -20.85
C ASN A 42 -14.70 -7.47 -19.62
N GLN A 43 -15.92 -7.99 -19.66
CA GLN A 43 -16.53 -8.78 -18.59
C GLN A 43 -15.92 -10.19 -18.42
N SER A 44 -15.05 -10.64 -19.33
CA SER A 44 -14.33 -11.92 -19.22
C SER A 44 -12.93 -11.78 -18.63
N GLY A 45 -12.46 -10.54 -18.38
CA GLY A 45 -11.19 -10.30 -17.70
C GLY A 45 -11.21 -10.82 -16.26
N ILE A 46 -10.19 -11.56 -15.85
CA ILE A 46 -10.15 -12.20 -14.52
C ILE A 46 -9.20 -11.44 -13.58
N GLN A 47 -8.36 -10.54 -14.10
CA GLN A 47 -7.34 -9.82 -13.31
C GLN A 47 -7.80 -8.46 -12.77
N ARG A 48 -7.22 -8.10 -11.61
CA ARG A 48 -7.39 -6.78 -10.98
C ARG A 48 -6.72 -5.69 -11.82
N PRO A 49 -7.25 -4.45 -11.86
CA PRO A 49 -6.56 -3.33 -12.48
C PRO A 49 -5.12 -3.21 -11.97
N LEU A 50 -4.20 -2.90 -12.87
CA LEU A 50 -2.82 -2.58 -12.51
C LEU A 50 -2.85 -1.40 -11.53
N LYS A 51 -2.14 -1.54 -10.41
CA LYS A 51 -2.02 -0.48 -9.40
C LYS A 51 -0.65 0.14 -9.54
N ASP A 52 -0.59 1.39 -9.97
CA ASP A 52 0.69 2.09 -10.17
C ASP A 52 1.51 2.21 -8.88
N SER A 53 0.84 2.31 -7.73
CA SER A 53 1.51 2.30 -6.42
C SER A 53 2.31 1.01 -6.18
N LYS A 54 1.79 -0.15 -6.61
CA LYS A 54 2.49 -1.45 -6.49
C LYS A 54 3.66 -1.55 -7.47
N VAL A 55 3.50 -1.05 -8.69
CA VAL A 55 4.57 -0.98 -9.70
C VAL A 55 5.73 -0.10 -9.19
N ARG A 56 5.43 1.11 -8.69
CA ARG A 56 6.41 2.01 -8.09
C ARG A 56 7.10 1.42 -6.87
N ALA A 57 6.37 0.70 -6.02
CA ALA A 57 6.95 0.04 -4.85
C ALA A 57 7.96 -1.05 -5.24
N ILE A 58 7.69 -1.84 -6.27
CA ILE A 58 8.61 -2.86 -6.79
C ILE A 58 9.86 -2.22 -7.38
N LYS A 59 9.70 -1.17 -8.19
CA LYS A 59 10.84 -0.41 -8.71
C LYS A 59 11.72 0.13 -7.59
N LYS A 60 11.12 0.81 -6.61
CA LYS A 60 11.82 1.36 -5.45
C LYS A 60 12.53 0.27 -4.62
N PHE A 61 11.94 -0.92 -4.51
CA PHE A 61 12.58 -2.07 -3.85
C PHE A 61 13.85 -2.53 -4.58
N LEU A 62 13.85 -2.55 -5.91
CA LEU A 62 15.03 -2.93 -6.69
C LEU A 62 16.11 -1.84 -6.68
N GLU A 63 15.71 -0.57 -6.67
CA GLU A 63 16.63 0.58 -6.58
C GLU A 63 17.27 0.74 -5.20
N SER A 64 16.70 0.16 -4.14
CA SER A 64 17.15 0.41 -2.77
C SER A 64 18.42 -0.36 -2.36
N ASP A 65 18.72 -1.48 -3.01
CA ASP A 65 19.93 -2.27 -2.79
C ASP A 65 20.23 -3.11 -4.05
N GLU A 66 21.46 -3.07 -4.55
CA GLU A 66 21.90 -3.79 -5.75
C GLU A 66 21.74 -5.33 -5.63
N ARG A 67 21.63 -5.85 -4.41
CA ARG A 67 21.42 -7.28 -4.13
C ARG A 67 19.95 -7.69 -4.14
N ASN A 68 19.02 -6.74 -4.27
CA ASN A 68 17.58 -7.04 -4.24
C ASN A 68 17.13 -7.71 -5.53
N THR A 69 16.43 -8.83 -5.39
CA THR A 69 15.92 -9.62 -6.52
C THR A 69 14.53 -10.14 -6.19
N ILE A 70 13.73 -10.42 -7.23
CA ILE A 70 12.42 -11.05 -7.09
C ILE A 70 12.52 -12.47 -7.66
N PRO A 71 12.66 -13.50 -6.81
CA PRO A 71 12.89 -14.87 -7.27
C PRO A 71 11.62 -15.58 -7.76
N THR A 72 10.45 -15.02 -7.51
CA THR A 72 9.17 -15.66 -7.80
C THR A 72 8.82 -15.55 -9.29
N ALA A 73 8.47 -16.68 -9.90
CA ALA A 73 8.16 -16.76 -11.32
C ALA A 73 6.89 -15.99 -11.71
N ILE A 74 6.87 -15.49 -12.95
CA ILE A 74 5.64 -15.06 -13.63
C ILE A 74 4.96 -16.31 -14.17
N VAL A 75 3.68 -16.47 -13.88
CA VAL A 75 2.93 -17.63 -14.34
C VAL A 75 2.07 -17.21 -15.52
N VAL A 76 2.17 -17.95 -16.61
CA VAL A 76 1.44 -17.71 -17.86
C VAL A 76 0.73 -18.97 -18.32
N THR A 77 -0.33 -18.83 -19.09
CA THR A 77 -0.97 -19.93 -19.82
C THR A 77 -0.74 -19.70 -21.31
N ILE A 78 -0.30 -20.72 -22.03
CA ILE A 78 0.00 -20.63 -23.46
C ILE A 78 -0.82 -21.69 -24.19
N SER A 79 -1.71 -21.26 -25.09
CA SER A 79 -2.44 -22.18 -25.97
C SER A 79 -1.48 -22.88 -26.95
N SER A 80 -1.83 -24.11 -27.37
CA SER A 80 -1.03 -24.90 -28.32
C SER A 80 -0.77 -24.23 -29.68
N ASN A 81 -1.61 -23.28 -30.11
CA ASN A 81 -1.42 -22.52 -31.34
C ASN A 81 -0.43 -21.34 -31.20
N ALA A 82 -0.11 -20.92 -29.97
CA ALA A 82 0.71 -19.74 -29.71
C ALA A 82 2.18 -20.07 -29.41
N CYS A 83 2.52 -21.36 -29.30
CA CYS A 83 3.90 -21.79 -29.16
C CYS A 83 4.18 -23.15 -29.80
N HIS A 84 5.44 -23.40 -30.12
CA HIS A 84 5.95 -24.74 -30.37
C HIS A 84 7.22 -24.97 -29.55
N ILE A 85 7.45 -26.22 -29.15
CA ILE A 85 8.64 -26.61 -28.40
C ILE A 85 9.44 -27.57 -29.27
N ASP A 86 10.69 -27.22 -29.52
CA ASP A 86 11.62 -28.05 -30.28
C ASP A 86 13.02 -27.98 -29.67
N ASN A 87 13.68 -29.14 -29.57
CA ASN A 87 15.06 -29.26 -29.11
C ASN A 87 15.38 -28.48 -27.81
N GLY A 88 14.48 -28.53 -26.82
CA GLY A 88 14.67 -27.84 -25.54
C GLY A 88 14.55 -26.32 -25.63
N ASN A 89 13.91 -25.80 -26.68
CA ASN A 89 13.57 -24.40 -26.82
C ASN A 89 12.07 -24.23 -27.05
N ILE A 90 11.49 -23.23 -26.40
CA ILE A 90 10.12 -22.77 -26.67
C ILE A 90 10.19 -21.60 -27.64
N PHE A 91 9.37 -21.69 -28.68
CA PHE A 91 9.20 -20.67 -29.70
C PHE A 91 7.81 -20.07 -29.55
N ILE A 92 7.76 -18.79 -29.21
CA ILE A 92 6.52 -18.05 -28.96
C ILE A 92 6.15 -17.24 -30.21
N ASP A 93 4.90 -17.40 -30.65
CA ASP A 93 4.32 -16.58 -31.70
C ASP A 93 3.70 -15.30 -31.10
N ILE A 94 4.32 -14.15 -31.42
CA ILE A 94 3.87 -12.84 -30.93
C ILE A 94 2.51 -12.46 -31.53
N THR A 95 2.19 -12.97 -32.72
CA THR A 95 0.91 -12.66 -33.40
C THR A 95 -0.28 -13.32 -32.70
N ALA A 96 -0.03 -14.39 -31.94
CA ALA A 96 -1.00 -15.10 -31.11
C ALA A 96 -1.00 -14.60 -29.65
N LYS A 97 -0.69 -13.33 -29.41
CA LYS A 97 -0.60 -12.72 -28.07
C LYS A 97 -1.84 -12.97 -27.20
N GLU A 98 -3.03 -12.92 -27.79
CA GLU A 98 -4.31 -13.10 -27.08
C GLU A 98 -4.49 -14.53 -26.54
N ASP A 99 -3.75 -15.49 -27.09
CA ASP A 99 -3.71 -16.88 -26.66
C ASP A 99 -2.66 -17.14 -25.56
N ILE A 100 -1.98 -16.09 -25.12
CA ILE A 100 -0.97 -16.14 -24.07
C ILE A 100 -1.38 -15.21 -22.94
N LEU A 101 -1.83 -15.77 -21.83
CA LEU A 101 -2.36 -14.99 -20.71
C LEU A 101 -1.39 -15.03 -19.54
N VAL A 102 -1.05 -13.87 -18.99
CA VAL A 102 -0.50 -13.80 -17.64
C VAL A 102 -1.61 -14.22 -16.68
N ILE A 103 -1.30 -15.05 -15.68
CA ILE A 103 -2.27 -15.43 -14.63
C ILE A 103 -1.82 -14.99 -13.24
N ASP A 104 -0.51 -14.83 -13.04
CA ASP A 104 0.08 -14.29 -11.82
C ASP A 104 1.36 -13.53 -12.13
N GLY A 105 1.58 -12.43 -11.39
CA GLY A 105 2.79 -11.62 -11.47
C GLY A 105 2.68 -10.35 -12.31
N GLN A 106 1.49 -9.88 -12.68
CA GLN A 106 1.34 -8.65 -13.46
C GLN A 106 2.08 -7.43 -12.87
N HIS A 107 1.94 -7.14 -11.56
CA HIS A 107 2.65 -6.02 -10.92
C HIS A 107 4.16 -6.23 -10.90
N ARG A 108 4.62 -7.49 -10.77
CA ARG A 108 6.05 -7.85 -10.84
C ARG A 108 6.60 -7.60 -12.23
N LEU A 109 5.89 -8.03 -13.26
CA LEU A 109 6.27 -7.84 -14.64
C LEU A 109 6.40 -6.36 -14.99
N HIS A 110 5.39 -5.55 -14.66
CA HIS A 110 5.43 -4.10 -14.91
C HIS A 110 6.42 -3.37 -14.01
N GLY A 111 6.57 -3.77 -12.75
CA GLY A 111 7.52 -3.18 -11.81
C GLY A 111 8.97 -3.39 -12.23
N LEU A 112 9.32 -4.61 -12.67
CA LEU A 112 10.63 -4.92 -13.24
C LEU A 112 10.86 -4.18 -14.56
N ASN A 113 9.85 -4.11 -15.42
CA ASN A 113 9.95 -3.33 -16.67
C ASN A 113 10.17 -1.83 -16.41
N ALA A 114 9.60 -1.27 -15.34
CA ALA A 114 9.82 0.12 -14.95
C ALA A 114 11.21 0.38 -14.32
N PHE A 115 11.86 -0.67 -13.81
CA PHE A 115 13.23 -0.65 -13.31
C PHE A 115 14.24 -0.80 -14.46
N ASP A 116 14.17 -1.93 -15.18
CA ASP A 116 14.96 -2.21 -16.38
C ASP A 116 14.19 -3.21 -17.27
N GLU A 117 13.86 -2.78 -18.50
CA GLU A 117 13.14 -3.55 -19.51
C GLU A 117 13.86 -4.85 -19.93
N ASN A 118 15.18 -4.95 -19.70
CA ASN A 118 15.98 -6.12 -20.00
C ASN A 118 16.11 -7.09 -18.82
N SER A 119 15.53 -6.75 -17.66
CA SER A 119 15.46 -7.65 -16.51
C SER A 119 14.87 -8.98 -16.93
N ARG A 120 15.54 -10.07 -16.58
CA ARG A 120 15.08 -11.43 -16.90
C ARG A 120 14.28 -11.99 -15.75
N VAL A 121 13.14 -12.59 -16.07
CA VAL A 121 12.25 -13.21 -15.08
C VAL A 121 12.09 -14.70 -15.33
N PRO A 122 12.02 -15.52 -14.26
CA PRO A 122 11.62 -16.91 -14.42
C PRO A 122 10.14 -16.97 -14.84
N ILE A 123 9.85 -17.78 -15.83
CA ILE A 123 8.51 -18.03 -16.35
C ILE A 123 8.13 -19.48 -16.07
N VAL A 124 6.91 -19.68 -15.55
CA VAL A 124 6.26 -20.98 -15.51
C VAL A 124 5.04 -20.90 -16.43
N ALA A 125 5.13 -21.54 -17.59
CA ALA A 125 4.04 -21.63 -18.54
C ALA A 125 3.23 -22.91 -18.32
N ILE A 126 1.91 -22.77 -18.25
CA ILE A 126 0.96 -23.88 -18.30
C ILE A 126 0.56 -24.07 -19.76
N LEU A 127 0.95 -25.19 -20.36
CA LEU A 127 0.73 -25.46 -21.78
C LEU A 127 -0.67 -26.03 -22.00
N ASP A 128 -1.35 -25.49 -23.00
CA ASP A 128 -2.64 -25.97 -23.52
C ASP A 128 -3.74 -26.17 -22.46
N ALA A 129 -3.73 -25.31 -21.43
CA ALA A 129 -4.74 -25.34 -20.38
C ALA A 129 -6.13 -25.00 -20.94
N THR A 130 -7.14 -25.79 -20.56
CA THR A 130 -8.55 -25.50 -20.84
C THR A 130 -8.99 -24.22 -20.14
N SER A 131 -10.06 -23.58 -20.62
CA SER A 131 -10.60 -22.37 -19.96
C SER A 131 -10.95 -22.60 -18.48
N GLU A 132 -11.44 -23.80 -18.14
CA GLU A 132 -11.69 -24.22 -16.76
C GLU A 132 -10.40 -24.27 -15.94
N GLU A 133 -9.35 -24.91 -16.46
CA GLU A 133 -8.06 -25.03 -15.76
C GLU A 133 -7.39 -23.66 -15.59
N ARG A 134 -7.46 -22.77 -16.59
CA ARG A 134 -6.97 -21.39 -16.50
C ARG A 134 -7.63 -20.65 -15.34
N ALA A 135 -8.96 -20.74 -15.24
CA ALA A 135 -9.72 -20.12 -14.15
C ALA A 135 -9.40 -20.75 -12.79
N PHE A 136 -9.28 -22.08 -12.73
CA PHE A 136 -8.91 -22.80 -11.52
C PHE A 136 -7.54 -22.36 -10.99
N GLN A 137 -6.51 -22.36 -11.85
CA GLN A 137 -5.15 -21.96 -11.48
C GLN A 137 -5.11 -20.49 -11.03
N PHE A 138 -5.82 -19.61 -11.74
CA PHE A 138 -5.95 -18.22 -11.34
C PHE A 138 -6.52 -18.07 -9.92
N ILE A 139 -7.62 -18.76 -9.61
CA ILE A 139 -8.27 -18.69 -8.29
C ILE A 139 -7.35 -19.26 -7.21
N ILE A 140 -6.70 -20.40 -7.47
CA ILE A 140 -5.86 -21.08 -6.48
C ILE A 140 -4.61 -20.28 -6.15
N ILE A 141 -3.91 -19.75 -7.17
CA ILE A 141 -2.67 -18.98 -6.97
C ILE A 141 -2.96 -17.72 -6.15
N ASN A 142 -4.06 -17.01 -6.46
CA ASN A 142 -4.38 -15.75 -5.78
C ASN A 142 -4.95 -15.94 -4.37
N ASN A 143 -5.61 -17.06 -4.06
CA ASN A 143 -6.27 -17.27 -2.77
C ASN A 143 -5.48 -18.10 -1.75
N LYS A 144 -4.45 -18.85 -2.15
CA LYS A 144 -3.71 -19.74 -1.22
C LYS A 144 -2.47 -19.11 -0.57
N VAL A 145 -2.07 -17.89 -0.93
CA VAL A 145 -0.89 -17.24 -0.35
C VAL A 145 -1.18 -16.82 1.10
N THR A 146 -0.69 -17.62 2.05
CA THR A 146 -0.71 -17.26 3.47
C THR A 146 0.52 -16.43 3.77
N LYS A 147 0.35 -15.23 4.31
CA LYS A 147 1.48 -14.40 4.76
C LYS A 147 2.27 -15.15 5.84
N VAL A 148 3.60 -15.05 5.81
CA VAL A 148 4.43 -15.56 6.91
C VAL A 148 4.10 -14.75 8.17
N ALA A 149 3.75 -15.46 9.25
CA ALA A 149 3.45 -14.81 10.52
C ALA A 149 4.68 -14.05 11.05
N PRO A 150 4.53 -12.82 11.56
CA PRO A 150 5.65 -12.00 12.07
C PRO A 150 6.55 -12.72 13.08
N ASP A 151 5.96 -13.57 13.92
CA ASP A 151 6.68 -14.36 14.93
C ASP A 151 7.67 -15.37 14.31
N HIS A 152 7.36 -15.92 13.13
CA HIS A 152 8.25 -16.83 12.44
C HIS A 152 9.44 -16.07 11.84
N ILE A 153 9.19 -14.90 11.25
CA ILE A 153 10.26 -14.04 10.71
C ILE A 153 11.21 -13.65 11.85
N ARG A 154 10.68 -13.31 13.04
CA ARG A 154 11.47 -13.04 14.25
C ARG A 154 12.33 -14.23 14.68
N ALA A 155 11.78 -15.44 14.69
CA ALA A 155 12.52 -16.65 15.04
C ALA A 155 13.66 -16.93 14.06
N LEU A 156 13.50 -16.59 12.77
CA LEU A 156 14.56 -16.68 11.76
C LEU A 156 15.70 -15.71 12.05
N THR A 157 15.40 -14.45 12.37
CA THR A 157 16.42 -13.43 12.70
C THR A 157 17.18 -13.76 13.98
N LEU A 158 16.49 -14.31 15.00
CA LEU A 158 17.13 -14.74 16.25
C LEU A 158 18.10 -15.91 16.07
N LYS A 159 17.88 -16.78 15.07
CA LYS A 159 18.75 -17.93 14.75
C LYS A 159 20.00 -17.56 13.95
N LEU A 160 20.08 -16.35 13.41
CA LEU A 160 21.32 -15.87 12.80
C LEU A 160 22.37 -15.73 13.91
N THR A 161 23.50 -16.40 13.76
CA THR A 161 24.51 -16.56 14.82
C THR A 161 25.55 -15.44 14.83
N LYS A 162 25.66 -14.65 13.76
CA LYS A 162 26.57 -13.51 13.65
C LYS A 162 25.79 -12.20 13.77
N GLU A 163 26.27 -11.28 14.61
CA GLU A 163 25.62 -9.97 14.79
C GLU A 163 25.69 -9.10 13.53
N GLU A 164 26.76 -9.21 12.75
CA GLU A 164 26.92 -8.51 11.46
C GLU A 164 25.82 -8.89 10.45
N ASP A 165 25.49 -10.19 10.36
CA ASP A 165 24.44 -10.70 9.47
C ASP A 165 23.03 -10.24 9.91
N LYS A 166 22.82 -10.01 11.21
CA LYS A 166 21.55 -9.46 11.73
C LYS A 166 21.40 -8.01 11.35
N VAL A 167 22.45 -7.21 11.48
CA VAL A 167 22.42 -5.77 11.17
C VAL A 167 22.21 -5.56 9.66
N ASP A 168 22.90 -6.30 8.80
CA ASP A 168 22.69 -6.22 7.34
C ASP A 168 21.28 -6.69 6.94
N LEU A 169 20.79 -7.80 7.52
CA LEU A 169 19.44 -8.27 7.23
C LEU A 169 18.36 -7.27 7.71
N GLU A 170 18.50 -6.73 8.92
CA GLU A 170 17.58 -5.71 9.43
C GLU A 170 17.58 -4.44 8.57
N HIS A 171 18.75 -3.98 8.14
CA HIS A 171 18.88 -2.84 7.23
C HIS A 171 18.16 -3.08 5.89
N ARG A 172 18.34 -4.26 5.29
CA ARG A 172 17.69 -4.66 4.02
C ARG A 172 16.19 -4.89 4.16
N LEU A 173 15.73 -5.41 5.30
CA LEU A 173 14.31 -5.61 5.58
C LEU A 173 13.58 -4.27 5.81
N LYS A 174 14.24 -3.32 6.49
CA LYS A 174 13.73 -1.95 6.63
C LYS A 174 13.58 -1.24 5.27
N THR A 175 14.60 -1.31 4.42
CA THR A 175 14.58 -0.69 3.08
C THR A 175 13.59 -1.34 2.11
N SER A 176 13.24 -2.61 2.32
CA SER A 176 12.26 -3.34 1.50
C SER A 176 10.81 -3.27 2.00
N ARG A 177 10.52 -2.43 3.01
CA ARG A 177 9.21 -2.28 3.66
C ARG A 177 8.66 -3.59 4.29
N LEU A 178 9.49 -4.62 4.47
CA LEU A 178 9.14 -5.85 5.15
C LEU A 178 9.70 -5.79 6.57
N SER A 179 9.01 -5.09 7.48
CA SER A 179 9.46 -4.99 8.87
C SER A 179 9.12 -6.25 9.67
N LEU A 180 10.11 -6.75 10.40
CA LEU A 180 10.11 -7.93 11.27
C LEU A 180 9.27 -7.82 12.55
N SER A 181 8.70 -6.65 12.82
CA SER A 181 8.08 -6.32 14.10
C SER A 181 6.59 -5.98 13.94
N PRO A 182 5.67 -6.77 14.53
CA PRO A 182 4.23 -6.53 14.42
C PRO A 182 3.74 -5.24 15.13
N GLN A 183 4.54 -4.63 16.01
CA GLN A 183 4.25 -3.32 16.63
C GLN A 183 5.07 -2.14 16.05
N LEU A 184 5.82 -2.37 14.97
CA LEU A 184 6.75 -1.36 14.43
C LEU A 184 6.76 -1.27 12.90
N SER A 185 5.86 -1.96 12.18
CA SER A 185 5.85 -1.89 10.71
C SER A 185 5.55 -0.47 10.21
N TYR A 186 4.40 0.08 10.56
CA TYR A 186 4.03 1.45 10.15
C TYR A 186 4.70 2.53 10.97
N VAL A 187 4.93 2.25 12.25
CA VAL A 187 5.56 3.21 13.18
C VAL A 187 7.02 3.41 12.80
N GLY A 188 7.75 2.33 12.47
CA GLY A 188 9.12 2.41 11.98
C GLY A 188 9.20 3.10 10.62
N LEU A 189 8.32 2.74 9.67
CA LEU A 189 8.26 3.41 8.37
C LEU A 189 7.95 4.92 8.52
N ALA A 190 7.01 5.27 9.38
CA ALA A 190 6.65 6.67 9.63
C ALA A 190 7.77 7.45 10.31
N ASN A 191 8.61 6.79 11.12
CA ASN A 191 9.74 7.45 11.78
C ASN A 191 11.00 7.56 10.89
N ASP A 192 11.26 6.55 10.06
CA ASP A 192 12.55 6.39 9.39
C ASP A 192 12.55 6.89 7.94
N LEU A 193 11.39 6.97 7.26
CA LEU A 193 11.31 7.43 5.87
C LEU A 193 11.45 8.95 5.76
N ASP A 194 12.31 9.41 4.86
CA ASP A 194 12.55 10.84 4.57
C ASP A 194 11.28 11.61 4.22
N GLU A 195 10.41 10.99 3.43
CA GLU A 195 9.15 11.57 2.95
C GLU A 195 8.03 11.56 4.01
N SER A 196 8.24 10.91 5.17
CA SER A 196 7.21 10.83 6.19
C SER A 196 7.10 12.16 6.96
N PRO A 197 5.88 12.69 7.18
CA PRO A 197 5.69 13.83 8.07
C PRO A 197 6.13 13.52 9.51
N PHE A 198 6.10 12.25 9.92
CA PHE A 198 6.45 11.81 11.27
C PHE A 198 7.93 11.46 11.47
N LYS A 199 8.79 11.74 10.47
CA LYS A 199 10.21 11.39 10.54
C LYS A 199 10.86 11.95 11.81
N GLY A 200 11.47 11.06 12.58
CA GLY A 200 12.25 11.41 13.77
C GLY A 200 11.46 12.04 14.92
N ILE A 201 10.12 12.04 14.89
CA ILE A 201 9.30 12.62 15.96
C ILE A 201 8.43 11.59 16.70
N ILE A 202 8.57 10.31 16.36
CA ILE A 202 7.85 9.23 17.02
C ILE A 202 8.62 8.80 18.27
N ALA A 203 7.90 8.67 19.38
CA ALA A 203 8.40 8.33 20.70
C ALA A 203 8.83 6.85 20.79
N LEU A 204 9.91 6.51 20.10
CA LEU A 204 10.57 5.21 20.16
C LEU A 204 11.58 5.18 21.32
N PRO A 205 11.81 4.00 21.97
CA PRO A 205 12.74 3.88 23.10
C PRO A 205 14.18 4.35 22.80
N SER A 206 14.59 4.31 21.53
CA SER A 206 15.92 4.69 21.06
C SER A 206 16.11 6.20 20.80
N MET A 207 15.05 7.02 20.91
CA MET A 207 15.08 8.45 20.56
C MET A 207 15.36 9.35 21.77
N PRO A 208 16.04 10.51 21.61
CA PRO A 208 16.17 11.54 22.64
C PRO A 208 14.79 12.05 23.12
N GLU A 209 14.63 12.40 24.40
CA GLU A 209 13.33 12.80 24.96
C GLU A 209 12.70 14.02 24.26
N ASP A 210 13.50 14.99 23.82
CA ASP A 210 13.04 16.19 23.14
C ASP A 210 12.36 15.91 21.78
N ASP A 211 12.71 14.79 21.16
CA ASP A 211 12.19 14.37 19.86
C ASP A 211 10.95 13.45 19.99
N ARG A 212 10.61 13.00 21.20
CA ARG A 212 9.47 12.09 21.45
C ARG A 212 8.14 12.83 21.47
N LYS A 213 7.67 13.29 20.31
CA LYS A 213 6.43 14.09 20.19
C LYS A 213 5.17 13.25 19.98
N VAL A 214 5.26 12.18 19.18
CA VAL A 214 4.13 11.35 18.77
C VAL A 214 4.25 9.94 19.32
N VAL A 215 3.23 9.44 20.03
CA VAL A 215 3.27 8.05 20.51
C VAL A 215 2.95 7.05 19.39
N PRO A 216 3.64 5.90 19.30
CA PRO A 216 3.38 4.85 18.30
C PRO A 216 1.91 4.46 18.15
N ALA A 217 1.21 4.33 19.29
CA ALA A 217 -0.19 3.95 19.34
C ALA A 217 -1.13 4.94 18.62
N ALA A 218 -0.71 6.19 18.38
CA ALA A 218 -1.48 7.16 17.60
C ALA A 218 -1.57 6.77 16.13
N ILE A 219 -0.45 6.32 15.56
CA ILE A 219 -0.35 5.87 14.16
C ILE A 219 -1.15 4.58 13.98
N GLU A 220 -0.92 3.60 14.86
CA GLU A 220 -1.60 2.30 14.82
C GLU A 220 -3.12 2.44 14.91
N THR A 221 -3.61 3.24 15.86
CA THR A 221 -5.06 3.47 16.05
C THR A 221 -5.67 4.15 14.83
N SER A 222 -4.93 5.07 14.20
CA SER A 222 -5.40 5.82 13.03
C SER A 222 -5.51 4.92 11.79
N ILE A 223 -4.50 4.08 11.54
CA ILE A 223 -4.51 3.12 10.42
C ILE A 223 -5.60 2.08 10.63
N ALA A 224 -5.73 1.53 11.84
CA ALA A 224 -6.78 0.58 12.18
C ALA A 224 -8.18 1.19 11.95
N TYR A 225 -8.36 2.48 12.24
CA TYR A 225 -9.61 3.18 11.95
C TYR A 225 -9.88 3.30 10.45
N ILE A 226 -8.89 3.70 9.65
CA ILE A 226 -9.03 3.79 8.19
C ILE A 226 -9.47 2.44 7.61
N GLN A 227 -8.85 1.35 8.07
CA GLN A 227 -9.22 0.00 7.64
C GLN A 227 -10.64 -0.39 8.05
N SER A 228 -11.08 0.02 9.25
CA SER A 228 -12.42 -0.28 9.75
C SER A 228 -13.56 0.30 8.88
N LYS A 229 -13.25 1.29 8.02
CA LYS A 229 -14.21 1.86 7.08
C LYS A 229 -14.54 0.95 5.90
N ASN A 230 -13.79 -0.15 5.71
CA ASN A 230 -14.00 -1.12 4.63
C ASN A 230 -14.06 -0.49 3.24
N ILE A 231 -13.30 0.59 3.02
CA ILE A 231 -13.14 1.22 1.71
C ILE A 231 -12.34 0.26 0.82
N GLN A 232 -12.91 -0.17 -0.31
CA GLN A 232 -12.36 -1.25 -1.14
C GLN A 232 -10.94 -0.94 -1.64
N GLU A 233 -10.67 0.32 -1.97
CA GLU A 233 -9.38 0.84 -2.41
C GLU A 233 -8.31 0.73 -1.33
N LEU A 234 -8.72 0.87 -0.06
CA LEU A 234 -7.88 0.86 1.15
C LEU A 234 -7.89 -0.50 1.88
N ALA A 235 -8.43 -1.55 1.26
CA ALA A 235 -8.55 -2.87 1.87
C ALA A 235 -7.20 -3.50 2.24
N SER A 236 -6.11 -3.10 1.58
CA SER A 236 -4.76 -3.52 1.97
C SER A 236 -4.16 -2.60 3.01
N GLU A 237 -3.54 -3.21 4.01
CA GLU A 237 -2.66 -2.60 5.02
C GLU A 237 -1.73 -1.50 4.49
N ASP A 238 -0.98 -1.75 3.40
CA ASP A 238 -0.10 -0.74 2.78
C ASP A 238 -0.87 0.49 2.26
N ALA A 239 -2.06 0.28 1.70
CA ALA A 239 -2.86 1.37 1.14
C ALA A 239 -3.44 2.26 2.23
N ALA A 240 -3.87 1.67 3.36
CA ALA A 240 -4.31 2.44 4.52
C ALA A 240 -3.17 3.27 5.12
N TYR A 241 -1.94 2.74 5.12
CA TYR A 241 -0.75 3.49 5.52
C TYR A 241 -0.42 4.63 4.56
N ASP A 242 -0.34 4.36 3.25
CA ASP A 242 -0.03 5.38 2.24
C ASP A 242 -1.08 6.51 2.28
N PHE A 243 -2.37 6.17 2.45
CA PHE A 243 -3.45 7.13 2.64
C PHE A 243 -3.29 7.97 3.92
N PHE A 244 -2.93 7.33 5.04
CA PHE A 244 -2.63 8.02 6.30
C PHE A 244 -1.47 9.02 6.12
N ILE A 245 -0.38 8.62 5.48
CA ILE A 245 0.78 9.49 5.23
C ILE A 245 0.38 10.68 4.34
N ALA A 246 -0.39 10.45 3.27
CA ALA A 246 -0.86 11.51 2.39
C ALA A 246 -1.69 12.56 3.14
N ILE A 247 -2.59 12.14 4.05
CA ILE A 247 -3.35 13.07 4.90
C ILE A 247 -2.40 13.96 5.73
N TRP A 248 -1.43 13.35 6.39
CA TRP A 248 -0.55 14.07 7.32
C TRP A 248 0.52 14.91 6.63
N GLU A 249 0.92 14.55 5.41
CA GLU A 249 1.77 15.39 4.56
C GLU A 249 1.05 16.70 4.23
N VAL A 250 -0.23 16.63 3.85
CA VAL A 250 -1.05 17.83 3.57
C VAL A 250 -1.26 18.67 4.83
N ILE A 251 -1.54 18.04 5.98
CA ILE A 251 -1.70 18.76 7.26
C ILE A 251 -0.41 19.49 7.61
N LYS A 252 0.75 18.82 7.53
CA LYS A 252 2.06 19.43 7.81
C LYS A 252 2.34 20.64 6.90
N ASN A 253 2.02 20.52 5.61
CA ASN A 253 2.23 21.59 4.64
C ASN A 253 1.24 22.76 4.82
N THR A 254 0.03 22.48 5.29
CA THR A 254 -1.02 23.51 5.49
C THR A 254 -0.86 24.23 6.84
N TRP A 255 -0.46 23.51 7.90
CA TRP A 255 -0.32 24.01 9.27
C TRP A 255 1.10 23.75 9.84
N PRO A 256 2.15 24.35 9.25
CA PRO A 256 3.54 24.12 9.66
C PRO A 256 3.84 24.60 11.08
N ASP A 257 3.10 25.59 11.58
CA ASP A 257 3.29 26.11 12.94
C ASP A 257 2.66 25.20 14.01
N CYS A 258 1.60 24.46 13.66
CA CYS A 258 0.99 23.48 14.54
C CYS A 258 1.78 22.16 14.55
N PHE A 259 2.26 21.70 13.39
CA PHE A 259 2.95 20.42 13.29
C PHE A 259 4.48 20.62 13.14
N PRO A 260 5.33 20.06 14.03
CA PRO A 260 5.03 19.05 15.05
C PRO A 260 4.95 19.60 16.49
N ASN A 261 4.97 20.92 16.69
CA ASN A 261 5.24 21.51 18.00
C ASN A 261 4.00 21.75 18.88
N GLU A 262 2.80 21.78 18.29
CA GLU A 262 1.55 21.92 19.03
C GLU A 262 1.19 20.59 19.70
N LYS A 263 1.38 20.53 21.03
CA LYS A 263 1.17 19.36 21.86
C LYS A 263 -0.25 18.79 21.72
N LYS A 264 -1.27 19.64 21.52
CA LYS A 264 -2.65 19.17 21.36
C LYS A 264 -2.83 18.38 20.06
N LEU A 265 -2.29 18.89 18.95
CA LEU A 265 -2.40 18.27 17.64
C LEU A 265 -1.62 16.96 17.56
N VAL A 266 -0.36 16.94 18.00
CA VAL A 266 0.51 15.75 17.92
C VAL A 266 0.27 14.73 19.03
N SER A 267 -0.61 15.03 19.99
CA SER A 267 -1.07 14.06 20.97
C SER A 267 -1.76 12.87 20.30
N LYS A 268 -1.80 11.72 21.00
CA LYS A 268 -2.52 10.54 20.52
C LYS A 268 -3.97 10.86 20.14
N VAL A 269 -4.65 11.61 21.00
CA VAL A 269 -6.06 11.94 20.81
C VAL A 269 -6.27 12.92 19.65
N GLY A 270 -5.37 13.91 19.48
CA GLY A 270 -5.39 14.85 18.37
C GLY A 270 -5.21 14.17 17.02
N ILE A 271 -4.15 13.36 16.89
CA ILE A 271 -3.84 12.62 15.65
C ILE A 271 -5.01 11.71 15.26
N VAL A 272 -5.52 10.93 16.22
CA VAL A 272 -6.62 10.00 15.97
C VAL A 272 -7.88 10.75 15.58
N CYS A 273 -8.29 11.82 16.30
CA CYS A 273 -9.51 12.53 15.99
C CYS A 273 -9.47 13.26 14.64
N LEU A 274 -8.36 13.92 14.31
CA LEU A 274 -8.23 14.60 13.01
C LEU A 274 -8.18 13.61 11.85
N THR A 275 -7.45 12.50 12.00
CA THR A 275 -7.44 11.43 10.98
C THR A 275 -8.85 10.86 10.77
N ARG A 276 -9.59 10.60 11.85
CA ARG A 276 -10.97 10.11 11.78
C ARG A 276 -11.88 11.08 11.04
N TYR A 277 -11.84 12.36 11.40
CA TYR A 277 -12.65 13.40 10.78
C TYR A 277 -12.39 13.49 9.26
N ILE A 278 -11.12 13.54 8.84
CA ILE A 278 -10.76 13.63 7.42
C ILE A 278 -11.16 12.35 6.68
N THR A 279 -10.92 11.17 7.26
CA THR A 279 -11.31 9.89 6.66
C THR A 279 -12.82 9.81 6.46
N ASP A 280 -13.60 10.23 7.45
CA ASP A 280 -15.07 10.25 7.39
C ASP A 280 -15.58 11.23 6.34
N ALA A 281 -14.99 12.42 6.28
CA ALA A 281 -15.33 13.41 5.26
C ALA A 281 -15.03 12.91 3.85
N ILE A 282 -13.85 12.31 3.61
CA ILE A 282 -13.50 11.73 2.31
C ILE A 282 -14.47 10.60 1.94
N ASN A 283 -14.70 9.65 2.86
CA ASN A 283 -15.59 8.52 2.62
C ASN A 283 -17.03 8.95 2.31
N LEU A 284 -17.50 10.01 2.98
CA LEU A 284 -18.80 10.59 2.68
C LEU A 284 -18.82 11.25 1.30
N LEU A 285 -17.82 12.07 0.98
CA LEU A 285 -17.73 12.78 -0.30
C LEU A 285 -17.59 11.82 -1.48
N SER A 286 -16.83 10.74 -1.34
CA SER A 286 -16.68 9.70 -2.37
C SER A 286 -17.96 8.88 -2.59
N GLY A 287 -18.83 8.79 -1.59
CA GLY A 287 -20.10 8.09 -1.69
C GLY A 287 -21.20 8.88 -2.43
N TYR A 288 -21.00 10.18 -2.68
CA TYR A 288 -22.00 11.03 -3.35
C TYR A 288 -21.88 10.96 -4.89
N PRO A 289 -22.99 10.71 -5.62
CA PRO A 289 -22.99 10.74 -7.07
C PRO A 289 -22.58 12.12 -7.62
N GLY A 290 -21.58 12.16 -8.52
CA GLY A 290 -21.07 13.39 -9.13
C GLY A 290 -19.78 13.93 -8.52
N ASN A 291 -19.26 13.31 -7.45
CA ASN A 291 -17.91 13.56 -6.96
C ASN A 291 -16.95 12.50 -7.50
N ASP A 292 -16.07 12.87 -8.43
CA ASP A 292 -15.01 11.98 -8.95
C ASP A 292 -13.80 11.97 -8.00
N ILE A 293 -14.00 11.50 -6.76
CA ILE A 293 -12.91 11.33 -5.78
C ILE A 293 -12.37 9.91 -5.89
N ASN A 294 -11.15 9.79 -6.40
CA ASN A 294 -10.46 8.52 -6.50
C ASN A 294 -9.56 8.32 -5.28
N ILE A 295 -10.03 7.55 -4.29
CA ILE A 295 -9.29 7.27 -3.05
C ILE A 295 -7.98 6.49 -3.32
N ALA A 296 -7.88 5.78 -4.45
CA ALA A 296 -6.67 5.08 -4.85
C ALA A 296 -5.62 6.00 -5.49
N ASP A 297 -5.98 7.24 -5.84
CA ASP A 297 -5.09 8.23 -6.44
C ASP A 297 -4.57 9.25 -5.39
N PRO A 298 -3.25 9.31 -5.15
CA PRO A 298 -2.65 10.24 -4.20
C PRO A 298 -2.94 11.72 -4.47
N GLU A 299 -3.03 12.14 -5.74
CA GLU A 299 -3.32 13.54 -6.08
C GLU A 299 -4.78 13.92 -5.75
N SER A 300 -5.72 13.03 -6.07
CA SER A 300 -7.13 13.18 -5.69
C SER A 300 -7.30 13.24 -4.16
N VAL A 301 -6.62 12.37 -3.40
CA VAL A 301 -6.63 12.41 -1.93
C VAL A 301 -6.08 13.73 -1.42
N THR A 302 -4.91 14.15 -1.93
CA THR A 302 -4.25 15.41 -1.54
C THR A 302 -5.17 16.61 -1.73
N THR A 303 -5.78 16.74 -2.91
CA THR A 303 -6.70 17.82 -3.27
C THR A 303 -7.94 17.82 -2.36
N THR A 304 -8.47 16.63 -2.06
CA THR A 304 -9.65 16.48 -1.20
C THR A 304 -9.32 16.88 0.24
N VAL A 305 -8.18 16.44 0.78
CA VAL A 305 -7.73 16.82 2.12
C VAL A 305 -7.53 18.34 2.22
N GLN A 306 -6.88 18.96 1.22
CA GLN A 306 -6.74 20.42 1.18
C GLN A 306 -8.08 21.15 1.22
N ASN A 307 -9.08 20.66 0.46
CA ASN A 307 -10.41 21.26 0.46
C ASN A 307 -11.14 21.08 1.79
N ILE A 308 -10.97 19.94 2.47
CA ILE A 308 -11.50 19.73 3.83
C ILE A 308 -10.83 20.71 4.81
N LEU A 309 -9.50 20.86 4.75
CA LEU A 309 -8.76 21.75 5.64
C LEU A 309 -9.11 23.24 5.46
N LYS A 310 -9.58 23.68 4.29
CA LYS A 310 -10.11 25.05 4.08
C LYS A 310 -11.34 25.36 4.94
N THR A 311 -12.02 24.33 5.42
CA THR A 311 -13.17 24.45 6.35
C THR A 311 -12.76 24.16 7.79
N GLN A 312 -11.46 24.14 8.08
CA GLN A 312 -10.89 23.94 9.40
C GLN A 312 -9.92 25.10 9.71
N THR A 313 -9.43 25.16 10.94
CA THR A 313 -8.63 26.29 11.42
C THR A 313 -7.52 25.81 12.37
N PRO A 314 -6.25 26.22 12.17
CA PRO A 314 -5.15 25.85 13.07
C PRO A 314 -5.32 26.44 14.49
N GLU A 315 -6.03 27.56 14.61
CA GLU A 315 -6.31 28.29 15.85
C GLU A 315 -7.01 27.42 16.90
N PHE A 316 -7.80 26.42 16.47
CA PHE A 316 -8.42 25.47 17.37
C PHE A 316 -7.40 24.72 18.24
N TRP A 317 -6.28 24.34 17.64
CA TRP A 317 -5.22 23.58 18.33
C TRP A 317 -4.40 24.47 19.26
N HIS A 318 -4.25 25.75 18.92
CA HIS A 318 -3.56 26.74 19.76
C HIS A 318 -4.43 27.26 20.91
N ALA A 319 -5.74 27.36 20.72
CA ALA A 319 -6.67 27.90 21.71
C ALA A 319 -6.61 27.12 23.03
N GLU A 320 -6.78 27.82 24.16
CA GLU A 320 -6.83 27.15 25.45
C GLU A 320 -8.11 26.33 25.60
N TRP A 321 -7.95 25.07 25.96
CA TRP A 321 -9.08 24.17 26.25
C TRP A 321 -9.28 24.11 27.77
N SER A 322 -10.53 24.17 28.22
CA SER A 322 -10.89 23.80 29.60
C SER A 322 -10.80 22.30 29.83
N LEU A 323 -10.79 21.51 28.74
CA LEU A 323 -10.64 20.08 28.73
C LEU A 323 -9.16 19.67 28.82
N GLN A 324 -8.84 18.74 29.74
CA GLN A 324 -7.52 18.12 29.78
C GLN A 324 -7.36 17.13 28.62
N VAL A 325 -6.25 17.27 27.88
CA VAL A 325 -5.92 16.38 26.77
C VAL A 325 -5.55 15.00 27.31
N ALA A 326 -6.48 14.06 27.18
CA ALA A 326 -6.32 12.66 27.57
C ALA A 326 -6.98 11.74 26.54
N ASP A 327 -6.40 10.56 26.29
CA ASP A 327 -7.00 9.57 25.39
C ASP A 327 -8.12 8.79 26.10
N ASN A 328 -9.28 9.42 26.20
CA ASN A 328 -10.52 8.80 26.65
C ASN A 328 -11.66 9.13 25.69
N ARG A 329 -12.76 8.38 25.80
CA ARG A 329 -13.91 8.52 24.91
C ARG A 329 -14.51 9.94 24.96
N THR A 330 -14.70 10.50 26.14
CA THR A 330 -15.29 11.84 26.33
C THR A 330 -14.49 12.92 25.60
N VAL A 331 -13.16 12.90 25.71
CA VAL A 331 -12.29 13.85 25.02
C VAL A 331 -12.31 13.63 23.51
N ARG A 332 -12.32 12.37 23.05
CA ARG A 332 -12.41 12.04 21.63
C ARG A 332 -13.70 12.54 20.99
N ASP A 333 -14.82 12.31 21.66
CA ASP A 333 -16.14 12.73 21.19
C ASP A 333 -16.21 14.27 21.15
N ALA A 334 -15.75 14.95 22.21
CA ALA A 334 -15.70 16.41 22.25
C ALA A 334 -14.86 17.04 21.11
N ILE A 335 -13.70 16.47 20.80
CA ILE A 335 -12.86 16.96 19.69
C ILE A 335 -13.54 16.69 18.33
N GLN A 336 -14.18 15.54 18.14
CA GLN A 336 -14.88 15.24 16.88
C GLN A 336 -16.09 16.14 16.66
N ASP A 337 -16.85 16.40 17.71
CA ASP A 337 -17.96 17.34 17.68
C ASP A 337 -17.44 18.76 17.36
N ALA A 338 -16.35 19.18 17.99
CA ALA A 338 -15.72 20.47 17.71
C ALA A 338 -15.25 20.60 16.25
N LEU A 339 -14.58 19.59 15.69
CA LEU A 339 -14.16 19.60 14.28
C LEU A 339 -15.36 19.73 13.33
N THR A 340 -16.48 19.09 13.67
CA THR A 340 -17.73 19.20 12.90
C THR A 340 -18.35 20.59 13.04
N THR A 341 -18.37 21.16 14.24
CA THR A 341 -18.88 22.51 14.52
C THR A 341 -18.02 23.57 13.83
N ILE A 342 -16.69 23.46 13.86
CA ILE A 342 -15.75 24.36 13.16
C ILE A 342 -16.06 24.40 11.66
N HIS A 343 -16.26 23.23 11.06
CA HIS A 343 -16.64 23.14 9.65
C HIS A 343 -17.92 23.92 9.34
N GLN A 344 -18.95 23.74 10.16
CA GLN A 344 -20.22 24.45 10.00
C GLN A 344 -20.04 25.96 10.18
N ASN A 345 -19.35 26.38 11.24
CA ASN A 345 -19.10 27.78 11.53
C ASN A 345 -18.37 28.48 10.40
N ILE A 346 -17.26 27.91 9.92
CA ILE A 346 -16.47 28.49 8.82
C ILE A 346 -17.29 28.54 7.54
N ARG A 347 -18.04 27.47 7.23
CA ARG A 347 -18.92 27.41 6.05
C ARG A 347 -19.98 28.51 6.05
N PHE A 348 -20.56 28.81 7.21
CA PHE A 348 -21.58 29.85 7.38
C PHE A 348 -21.01 31.22 7.79
N ARG A 349 -19.68 31.39 7.77
CA ARG A 349 -18.97 32.63 8.15
C ARG A 349 -19.24 33.09 9.59
N HIS A 350 -19.48 32.15 10.49
CA HIS A 350 -19.46 32.39 11.93
C HIS A 350 -18.04 32.26 12.47
N PRO A 351 -17.73 32.91 13.62
CA PRO A 351 -16.49 32.63 14.34
C PRO A 351 -16.33 31.13 14.58
N TRP A 352 -15.15 30.59 14.31
CA TRP A 352 -14.90 29.14 14.32
C TRP A 352 -15.22 28.49 15.68
N PHE A 353 -15.07 29.25 16.77
CA PHE A 353 -15.21 28.79 18.15
C PHE A 353 -16.64 28.79 18.68
N ASN A 354 -17.61 29.31 17.92
CA ASN A 354 -19.02 29.32 18.34
C ASN A 354 -19.50 27.89 18.63
N ASP A 355 -20.28 27.73 19.69
CA ASP A 355 -20.87 26.45 20.10
C ASP A 355 -19.85 25.33 20.42
N ILE A 356 -18.60 25.69 20.75
CA ILE A 356 -17.58 24.76 21.24
C ILE A 356 -17.35 25.00 22.75
N PRO A 357 -18.01 24.24 23.63
CA PRO A 357 -18.16 24.59 25.05
C PRO A 357 -16.86 24.50 25.87
N PHE A 358 -15.84 23.83 25.36
CA PHE A 358 -14.57 23.65 26.06
C PHE A 358 -13.47 24.60 25.60
N ILE A 359 -13.74 25.51 24.65
CA ILE A 359 -12.82 26.59 24.31
C ILE A 359 -12.94 27.68 25.36
N LYS A 360 -11.83 28.03 26.01
CA LYS A 360 -11.81 29.20 26.90
C LYS A 360 -11.80 30.47 26.04
N ASN A 361 -12.50 31.50 26.50
CA ASN A 361 -12.71 32.77 25.79
C ASN A 361 -11.47 33.19 24.99
N ILE A 362 -11.67 33.32 23.69
CA ILE A 362 -10.74 33.96 22.78
C ILE A 362 -11.02 35.45 22.93
N GLU A 363 -10.19 36.15 23.70
CA GLU A 363 -10.22 37.61 23.77
C GLU A 363 -9.91 38.25 22.40
#